data_AF-A0A3B0RF78-F1
#
_entry.id   AF-A0A3B0RF78-F1
#
_cell.length_a   1.000
_cell.length_b   1.000
_cell.length_c   1.000
_cell.angle_alpha   90.00
_cell.angle_beta   90.00
_cell.angle_gamma   90.00
#
_symmetry.space_group_name_H-M   'P 1'
#
loop_
_entity.id
_entity.type
_entity.pdbx_description
1 polymer ?
#
loop_
_entity_poly.entity_id
_entity_poly.type
_entity_poly.pdbx_seq_one_letter_code
_entity_poly.pdbx_strand_id
1 'polypeptide(L)'
;MGFMSRILSTVLLASIFCILSVRGNGQMLWASSEARHTKILLAKHWLAGDHHIHTIYSAEWDKTVSPPKVIMGGDANHSILKNAQMAERYGLDWMVITDHGGPNHSKLNLDKAYPDLQKSRLVVPGVLQFYGMEMDTPAAKHNSLIIPHCPSEAVILYDLEKK
;
A
#
# COMPACT_ATOMS: atom_id res chain seq x y z
N MET A 1 -32.27 36.53 36.49
CA MET A 1 -33.51 35.74 36.27
C MET A 1 -33.40 35.18 34.85
N GLY A 2 -33.29 33.89 34.55
CA GLY A 2 -33.23 32.66 35.32
C GLY A 2 -33.08 31.47 34.36
N PHE A 3 -32.65 30.35 34.92
CA PHE A 3 -32.83 28.97 34.50
C PHE A 3 -31.97 28.30 33.39
N MET A 4 -31.39 27.20 33.87
CA MET A 4 -30.65 26.10 33.22
C MET A 4 -31.57 25.19 32.38
N SER A 5 -31.02 24.50 31.37
CA SER A 5 -31.40 23.12 30.97
C SER A 5 -30.41 22.56 29.93
N ARG A 6 -29.46 21.71 30.32
CA ARG A 6 -29.41 20.22 30.23
C ARG A 6 -29.15 19.61 28.83
N ILE A 7 -27.95 19.01 28.79
CA ILE A 7 -27.43 17.86 28.02
C ILE A 7 -28.50 16.88 27.51
N LEU A 8 -28.37 16.43 26.26
CA LEU A 8 -28.82 15.08 25.85
C LEU A 8 -27.75 14.43 24.94
N SER A 9 -27.00 13.50 25.53
CA SER A 9 -26.15 12.55 24.80
C SER A 9 -27.02 11.42 24.25
N THR A 10 -26.92 11.14 22.95
CA THR A 10 -27.60 10.01 22.31
C THR A 10 -26.87 8.72 22.68
N VAL A 11 -27.43 7.94 23.59
CA VAL A 11 -27.01 6.56 23.88
C VAL A 11 -27.75 5.64 22.90
N LEU A 12 -27.01 4.98 22.02
CA LEU A 12 -27.53 3.92 21.15
C LEU A 12 -27.69 2.64 22.01
N LEU A 13 -28.93 2.30 22.37
CA LEU A 13 -29.25 1.02 22.99
C LEU A 13 -29.19 -0.08 21.92
N ALA A 14 -28.15 -0.91 21.94
CA ALA A 14 -28.15 -2.20 21.26
C ALA A 14 -28.87 -3.22 22.15
N SER A 15 -30.12 -3.54 21.80
CA SER A 15 -30.92 -4.56 22.47
C SER A 15 -30.39 -5.96 22.13
N ILE A 16 -29.70 -6.61 23.08
CA ILE A 16 -29.35 -8.03 22.98
C ILE A 16 -30.49 -8.85 23.58
N PHE A 17 -31.21 -9.60 22.73
CA PHE A 17 -32.10 -10.67 23.17
C PHE A 17 -31.24 -11.85 23.64
N CYS A 18 -31.15 -12.06 24.95
CA CYS A 18 -30.56 -13.25 25.54
C CYS A 18 -31.71 -14.19 25.95
N ILE A 19 -31.81 -15.35 25.32
CA ILE A 19 -32.79 -16.39 25.69
C ILE A 19 -32.35 -16.98 27.04
N LEU A 20 -33.09 -16.66 28.11
CA LEU A 20 -32.89 -17.24 29.43
C LEU A 20 -33.60 -18.60 29.51
N SER A 21 -32.81 -19.68 29.47
CA SER A 21 -33.23 -20.98 30.01
C SER A 21 -33.07 -20.93 31.54
N VAL A 22 -34.18 -21.00 32.27
CA VAL A 22 -34.17 -21.12 33.73
C VAL A 22 -34.20 -22.61 34.10
N ARG A 23 -33.10 -23.10 34.67
CA ARG A 23 -33.13 -24.28 35.56
C ARG A 23 -32.41 -23.94 36.86
N GLY A 24 -33.18 -23.96 37.95
CA GLY A 24 -32.80 -24.38 39.30
C GLY A 24 -31.58 -23.72 39.97
N ASN A 25 -31.87 -23.04 41.08
CA ASN A 25 -30.94 -22.61 42.14
C ASN A 25 -30.03 -21.40 41.85
N GLY A 26 -30.62 -20.21 41.97
CA GLY A 26 -30.20 -19.26 43.02
C GLY A 26 -28.80 -18.63 42.97
N GLN A 27 -28.06 -18.66 41.86
CA GLN A 27 -26.88 -17.81 41.68
C GLN A 27 -26.94 -17.06 40.35
N MET A 28 -27.15 -15.75 40.44
CA MET A 28 -27.01 -14.83 39.32
C MET A 28 -25.51 -14.63 39.04
N LEU A 29 -24.95 -15.48 38.17
CA LEU A 29 -23.63 -15.26 37.60
C LEU A 29 -23.74 -14.13 36.58
N TRP A 30 -23.35 -12.92 36.98
CA TRP A 30 -23.05 -11.85 36.06
C TRP A 30 -21.81 -12.26 35.25
N ALA A 31 -22.01 -12.94 34.12
CA ALA A 31 -20.97 -13.07 33.12
C ALA A 31 -20.75 -11.68 32.51
N SER A 32 -19.80 -10.91 33.06
CA SER A 32 -19.30 -9.72 32.38
C SER A 32 -18.73 -10.19 31.04
N SER A 33 -19.41 -9.85 29.95
CA SER A 33 -18.87 -9.99 28.61
C SER A 33 -17.83 -8.90 28.40
N GLU A 34 -16.76 -8.91 29.17
CA GLU A 34 -15.50 -8.37 28.68
C GLU A 34 -15.02 -9.38 27.64
N ALA A 35 -15.46 -9.17 26.40
CA ALA A 35 -14.73 -9.63 25.24
C ALA A 35 -13.33 -9.03 25.33
N ARG A 36 -12.48 -9.70 26.12
CA ARG A 36 -11.06 -9.45 26.19
C ARG A 36 -10.59 -9.57 24.76
N HIS A 37 -10.32 -8.41 24.16
CA HIS A 37 -9.58 -8.27 22.92
C HIS A 37 -8.34 -9.15 23.08
N THR A 38 -8.43 -10.37 22.58
CA THR A 38 -7.31 -11.28 22.47
C THR A 38 -6.54 -10.73 21.29
N LYS A 39 -5.72 -9.73 21.61
CA LYS A 39 -4.65 -9.26 20.74
C LYS A 39 -3.75 -10.46 20.58
N ILE A 40 -3.99 -11.27 19.54
CA ILE A 40 -3.04 -12.27 19.10
C ILE A 40 -1.80 -11.47 18.77
N LEU A 41 -0.86 -11.42 19.72
CA LEU A 41 0.45 -10.87 19.51
C LEU A 41 1.14 -11.88 18.59
N LEU A 42 0.84 -11.80 17.30
CA LEU A 42 1.68 -12.42 16.28
C LEU A 42 3.08 -11.90 16.56
N ALA A 43 3.99 -12.81 16.91
CA ALA A 43 5.38 -12.44 17.15
C ALA A 43 5.89 -11.70 15.90
N LYS A 44 6.43 -10.50 16.10
CA LYS A 44 7.06 -9.75 15.01
C LYS A 44 8.21 -10.60 14.47
N HIS A 45 8.29 -10.73 13.16
CA HIS A 45 9.38 -11.43 12.48
C HIS A 45 10.01 -10.51 11.45
N TRP A 46 11.25 -10.83 11.08
CA TRP A 46 11.99 -10.13 10.05
C TRP A 46 11.47 -10.55 8.67
N LEU A 47 11.37 -9.58 7.76
CA LEU A 47 10.98 -9.78 6.38
C LEU A 47 12.10 -9.31 5.47
N ALA A 48 12.61 -10.20 4.62
CA ALA A 48 13.60 -9.86 3.60
C ALA A 48 12.92 -9.10 2.48
N GLY A 49 13.58 -8.09 1.93
CA GLY A 49 13.03 -7.39 0.78
C GLY A 49 14.02 -6.50 0.08
N ASP A 50 13.60 -6.03 -1.08
CA ASP A 50 14.39 -5.22 -1.99
C ASP A 50 13.68 -3.87 -2.20
N HIS A 51 14.32 -2.80 -1.77
CA HIS A 51 13.73 -1.47 -1.76
C HIS A 51 14.03 -0.65 -3.01
N HIS A 52 14.83 -1.16 -3.96
CA HIS A 52 15.27 -0.37 -5.11
C HIS A 52 15.37 -1.23 -6.38
N ILE A 53 14.30 -1.27 -7.16
CA ILE A 53 14.18 -2.11 -8.36
C ILE A 53 13.74 -1.28 -9.55
N HIS A 54 14.50 -1.42 -10.62
CA HIS A 54 14.20 -0.83 -11.92
C HIS A 54 13.56 -1.88 -12.84
N THR A 55 12.74 -1.41 -13.74
CA THR A 55 11.98 -2.20 -14.71
C THR A 55 12.10 -1.58 -16.09
N ILE A 56 11.45 -2.19 -17.08
CA ILE A 56 11.31 -1.60 -18.41
C ILE A 56 10.69 -0.19 -18.41
N TYR A 57 10.03 0.22 -17.32
CA TYR A 57 9.43 1.54 -17.19
C TYR A 57 10.41 2.63 -16.79
N SER A 58 11.58 2.26 -16.24
CA SER A 58 12.69 3.19 -16.07
C SER A 58 13.30 3.50 -17.44
N ALA A 59 12.65 4.46 -18.09
CA ALA A 59 12.79 4.71 -19.50
C ALA A 59 13.99 5.61 -19.79
N GLU A 60 14.39 5.61 -21.06
CA GLU A 60 15.17 6.69 -21.64
C GLU A 60 14.24 7.58 -22.49
N TRP A 61 14.75 8.74 -22.90
CA TRP A 61 14.00 9.67 -23.75
C TRP A 61 14.84 10.14 -24.93
N ASP A 62 14.28 9.96 -26.13
CA ASP A 62 14.77 10.61 -27.34
C ASP A 62 14.43 12.10 -27.29
N LYS A 63 15.45 12.91 -27.01
CA LYS A 63 15.37 14.37 -26.90
C LYS A 63 15.53 15.08 -28.25
N THR A 64 15.71 14.34 -29.35
CA THR A 64 15.82 14.93 -30.71
C THR A 64 14.46 15.33 -31.29
N VAL A 65 13.36 14.85 -30.68
CA VAL A 65 11.97 15.15 -31.06
C VAL A 65 11.23 15.89 -29.94
N SER A 66 10.17 16.62 -30.30
CA SER A 66 9.33 17.38 -29.35
C SER A 66 7.84 17.00 -29.48
N PRO A 67 7.19 16.49 -28.42
CA PRO A 67 7.76 16.19 -27.10
C PRO A 67 8.76 15.01 -27.14
N PRO A 68 9.66 14.88 -26.15
CA PRO A 68 10.59 13.77 -26.08
C PRO A 68 9.87 12.42 -26.13
N LYS A 69 10.39 11.50 -26.94
CA LYS A 69 9.78 10.19 -27.13
C LYS A 69 10.37 9.19 -26.14
N VAL A 70 9.50 8.46 -25.44
CA VAL A 70 9.90 7.40 -24.51
C VAL A 70 10.59 6.24 -25.25
N ILE A 71 11.68 5.74 -24.67
CA ILE A 71 12.38 4.51 -25.04
C ILE A 71 12.29 3.58 -23.83
N MET A 72 11.50 2.51 -23.96
CA MET A 72 11.31 1.54 -22.88
C MET A 72 12.59 0.76 -22.61
N GLY A 73 12.85 0.46 -21.34
CA GLY A 73 13.99 -0.32 -20.88
C GLY A 73 15.32 0.37 -21.09
N GLY A 74 15.40 1.64 -20.67
CA GLY A 74 16.61 2.45 -20.77
C GLY A 74 17.73 1.93 -19.88
N ASP A 75 17.43 1.65 -18.62
CA ASP A 75 18.39 1.21 -17.61
C ASP A 75 18.17 -0.23 -17.10
N ALA A 76 16.99 -0.81 -17.37
CA ALA A 76 16.58 -2.13 -16.94
C ALA A 76 15.66 -2.80 -17.98
N ASN A 77 15.77 -4.13 -18.11
CA ASN A 77 15.08 -4.90 -19.15
C ASN A 77 14.06 -5.91 -18.61
N HIS A 78 13.79 -5.89 -17.29
CA HIS A 78 12.85 -6.81 -16.65
C HIS A 78 11.49 -6.13 -16.43
N SER A 79 10.42 -6.89 -16.63
CA SER A 79 9.08 -6.42 -16.26
C SER A 79 8.88 -6.48 -14.75
N ILE A 80 7.89 -5.74 -14.23
CA ILE A 80 7.46 -5.81 -12.83
C ILE A 80 7.18 -7.27 -12.42
N LEU A 81 6.43 -7.99 -13.26
CA LEU A 81 6.10 -9.41 -13.02
C LEU A 81 7.37 -10.27 -12.95
N LYS A 82 8.33 -10.06 -13.86
CA LYS A 82 9.57 -10.84 -13.85
C LYS A 82 10.34 -10.62 -12.55
N ASN A 83 10.45 -9.37 -12.09
CA ASN A 83 11.09 -9.05 -10.83
C ASN A 83 10.35 -9.67 -9.64
N ALA A 84 9.01 -9.62 -9.61
CA ALA A 84 8.21 -10.25 -8.55
C ALA A 84 8.38 -11.79 -8.52
N GLN A 85 8.41 -12.45 -9.67
CA GLN A 85 8.67 -13.89 -9.76
C GLN A 85 10.07 -14.27 -9.25
N MET A 86 11.06 -13.41 -9.47
CA MET A 86 12.42 -13.65 -8.96
C MET A 86 12.48 -13.37 -7.45
N ALA A 87 11.82 -12.33 -6.96
CA ALA A 87 11.66 -12.05 -5.54
C ALA A 87 11.07 -13.27 -4.80
N GLU A 88 9.96 -13.82 -5.29
CA GLU A 88 9.34 -15.04 -4.74
C GLU A 88 10.31 -16.24 -4.80
N ARG A 89 10.94 -16.47 -5.95
CA ARG A 89 11.88 -17.58 -6.15
C ARG A 89 13.05 -17.54 -5.18
N TYR A 90 13.55 -16.35 -4.85
CA TYR A 90 14.71 -16.16 -3.98
C TYR A 90 14.34 -15.84 -2.52
N GLY A 91 13.06 -15.92 -2.16
CA GLY A 91 12.61 -15.81 -0.77
C GLY A 91 12.56 -14.38 -0.22
N LEU A 92 12.33 -13.39 -1.09
CA LEU A 92 11.97 -12.04 -0.63
C LEU A 92 10.48 -11.98 -0.28
N ASP A 93 10.18 -11.33 0.85
CA ASP A 93 8.82 -11.13 1.33
C ASP A 93 8.18 -9.86 0.73
N TRP A 94 9.02 -8.87 0.36
CA TRP A 94 8.55 -7.62 -0.21
C TRP A 94 9.53 -7.02 -1.22
N MET A 95 9.00 -6.18 -2.11
CA MET A 95 9.78 -5.44 -3.10
C MET A 95 9.18 -4.06 -3.39
N VAL A 96 9.96 -3.13 -3.91
CA VAL A 96 9.49 -1.81 -4.35
C VAL A 96 9.92 -1.56 -5.79
N ILE A 97 8.98 -1.14 -6.64
CA ILE A 97 9.31 -0.63 -7.98
C ILE A 97 9.71 0.83 -7.87
N THR A 98 10.94 1.16 -8.24
CA THR A 98 11.55 2.49 -8.11
C THR A 98 12.19 2.94 -9.42
N ASP A 99 11.41 2.88 -10.51
CA ASP A 99 11.87 3.34 -11.83
C ASP A 99 12.31 4.81 -11.79
N HIS A 100 13.30 5.19 -12.63
CA HIS A 100 13.71 6.58 -12.80
C HIS A 100 12.59 7.44 -13.36
N GLY A 101 12.58 8.71 -12.96
CA GLY A 101 11.69 9.70 -13.56
C GLY A 101 12.15 10.19 -14.93
N GLY A 102 11.43 11.16 -15.48
CA GLY A 102 11.79 11.83 -16.72
C GLY A 102 10.64 12.61 -17.34
N PRO A 103 10.82 13.19 -18.54
CA PRO A 103 9.78 13.95 -19.22
C PRO A 103 8.48 13.14 -19.39
N ASN A 104 7.36 13.65 -18.85
CA ASN A 104 6.06 12.97 -18.85
C ASN A 104 6.05 11.56 -18.24
N HIS A 105 7.04 11.20 -17.42
CA HIS A 105 7.14 9.86 -16.84
C HIS A 105 5.97 9.57 -15.87
N SER A 106 5.45 10.57 -15.16
CA SER A 106 4.24 10.43 -14.34
C SER A 106 3.06 9.83 -15.12
N LYS A 107 2.89 10.23 -16.39
CA LYS A 107 1.85 9.67 -17.27
C LYS A 107 2.17 8.23 -17.69
N LEU A 108 3.43 7.91 -18.00
CA LEU A 108 3.86 6.54 -18.29
C LEU A 108 3.58 5.61 -17.09
N ASN A 109 3.96 6.08 -15.90
CA ASN A 109 3.72 5.40 -14.63
C ASN A 109 2.23 5.12 -14.42
N LEU A 110 1.38 6.14 -14.57
CA LEU A 110 -0.06 6.02 -14.35
C LEU A 110 -0.74 5.11 -15.39
N ASP A 111 -0.41 5.29 -16.68
CA ASP A 111 -1.13 4.64 -17.78
C ASP A 111 -0.64 3.21 -18.06
N LYS A 112 0.61 2.88 -17.68
CA LYS A 112 1.26 1.62 -18.05
C LYS A 112 1.83 0.86 -16.86
N ALA A 113 2.77 1.45 -16.13
CA ALA A 113 3.49 0.75 -15.06
C ALA A 113 2.55 0.31 -13.93
N TYR A 114 1.65 1.20 -13.48
CA TYR A 114 0.73 0.89 -12.40
C TYR A 114 -0.27 -0.23 -12.74
N PRO A 115 -0.95 -0.24 -13.90
CA PRO A 115 -1.73 -1.41 -14.33
C PRO A 115 -0.93 -2.72 -14.36
N ASP A 116 0.35 -2.68 -14.73
CA ASP A 116 1.21 -3.87 -14.73
C ASP A 116 1.62 -4.30 -13.32
N LEU A 117 1.84 -3.37 -12.40
CA LEU A 117 1.99 -3.66 -10.97
C LEU A 117 0.75 -4.34 -10.40
N GLN A 118 -0.45 -3.85 -10.72
CA GLN A 118 -1.69 -4.47 -10.28
C GLN A 118 -1.82 -5.91 -10.78
N LYS A 119 -1.51 -6.17 -12.06
CA LYS A 119 -1.48 -7.55 -12.60
C LYS A 119 -0.43 -8.40 -11.89
N SER A 120 0.76 -7.86 -11.65
CA SER A 120 1.84 -8.57 -10.95
C SER A 120 1.44 -9.00 -9.54
N ARG A 121 0.74 -8.14 -8.79
CA ARG A 121 0.18 -8.48 -7.46
C ARG A 121 -0.83 -9.62 -7.49
N LEU A 122 -1.59 -9.75 -8.58
CA LEU A 122 -2.53 -10.87 -8.77
C LEU A 122 -1.79 -12.19 -9.07
N VAL A 123 -0.69 -12.12 -9.82
CA VAL A 123 0.06 -13.31 -10.26
C VAL A 123 1.04 -13.80 -9.18
N VAL A 124 1.63 -12.89 -8.41
CA VAL A 124 2.61 -13.19 -7.35
C VAL A 124 2.13 -12.62 -6.01
N PRO A 125 1.05 -13.16 -5.42
CA PRO A 125 0.47 -12.64 -4.19
C PRO A 125 1.33 -12.92 -2.95
N GLY A 126 2.33 -13.81 -3.05
CA GLY A 126 3.26 -14.15 -1.97
C GLY A 126 4.31 -13.06 -1.69
N VAL A 127 4.49 -12.09 -2.59
CA VAL A 127 5.42 -10.97 -2.42
C VAL A 127 4.63 -9.68 -2.26
N LEU A 128 4.89 -8.94 -1.17
CA LEU A 128 4.32 -7.61 -0.98
C LEU A 128 5.02 -6.60 -1.90
N GLN A 129 4.31 -6.17 -2.94
CA GLN A 129 4.86 -5.28 -3.97
C GLN A 129 4.40 -3.84 -3.72
N PHE A 130 5.32 -2.94 -3.40
CA PHE A 130 5.08 -1.50 -3.25
C PHE A 130 5.35 -0.75 -4.56
N TYR A 131 4.69 0.40 -4.70
CA TYR A 131 4.96 1.34 -5.78
C TYR A 131 5.81 2.50 -5.29
N GLY A 132 6.62 3.07 -6.18
CA GLY A 132 7.63 4.04 -5.82
C GLY A 132 8.28 4.67 -7.04
N MET A 133 9.32 5.47 -6.80
CA MET A 133 10.17 6.01 -7.85
C MET A 133 11.55 6.33 -7.30
N GLU A 134 12.54 6.31 -8.18
CA GLU A 134 13.82 6.96 -7.92
C GLU A 134 13.76 8.41 -8.41
N MET A 135 13.67 9.34 -7.46
CA MET A 135 13.54 10.77 -7.74
C MET A 135 14.90 11.44 -7.84
N ASP A 136 15.18 12.02 -9.01
CA ASP A 136 16.30 12.94 -9.21
C ASP A 136 16.06 14.21 -8.40
N THR A 137 16.97 14.49 -7.48
CA THR A 137 16.87 15.62 -6.57
C THR A 137 18.01 16.60 -6.81
N PRO A 138 17.76 17.92 -6.91
CA PRO A 138 18.82 18.89 -7.15
C PRO A 138 19.93 18.79 -6.09
N ALA A 139 21.19 18.70 -6.54
CA ALA A 139 22.38 18.57 -5.69
C ALA A 139 22.47 17.30 -4.80
N ALA A 140 21.48 16.41 -4.87
CA ALA A 140 21.63 15.01 -4.49
C ALA A 140 21.73 14.17 -5.77
N LYS A 141 22.10 12.89 -5.65
CA LYS A 141 22.02 11.98 -6.80
C LYS A 141 20.58 11.51 -6.89
N HIS A 142 20.20 10.55 -6.06
CA HIS A 142 18.90 9.90 -6.16
C HIS A 142 18.27 9.68 -4.79
N ASN A 143 16.93 9.77 -4.72
CA ASN A 143 16.14 9.44 -3.53
C ASN A 143 15.04 8.44 -3.88
N SER A 144 14.90 7.37 -3.09
CA SER A 144 13.82 6.40 -3.26
C SER A 144 12.55 6.87 -2.55
N LEU A 145 11.45 6.94 -3.28
CA LEU A 145 10.11 7.12 -2.71
C LEU A 145 9.43 5.76 -2.64
N ILE A 146 8.92 5.40 -1.45
CA ILE A 146 8.11 4.20 -1.25
C ILE A 146 6.70 4.66 -0.88
N ILE A 147 5.74 4.39 -1.75
CA ILE A 147 4.35 4.80 -1.54
C ILE A 147 3.62 3.69 -0.79
N PRO A 148 2.89 4.00 0.28
CA PRO A 148 2.05 3.02 0.96
C PRO A 148 1.06 2.39 -0.01
N HIS A 149 0.88 1.07 0.08
CA HIS A 149 -0.16 0.39 -0.69
C HIS A 149 -1.53 0.86 -0.19
N CYS A 150 -2.19 1.68 -1.01
CA CYS A 150 -3.51 2.23 -0.76
C CYS A 150 -4.23 2.50 -2.08
N PRO A 151 -5.57 2.69 -2.07
CA PRO A 151 -6.33 2.93 -3.31
C PRO A 151 -5.84 4.13 -4.13
N SER A 152 -5.17 5.08 -3.50
CA SER A 152 -4.65 6.31 -4.13
C SER A 152 -3.15 6.27 -4.43
N GLU A 153 -2.45 5.14 -4.26
CA GLU A 153 -0.98 5.07 -4.39
C GLU A 153 -0.46 5.57 -5.75
N ALA A 154 -1.17 5.25 -6.84
CA ALA A 154 -0.83 5.72 -8.18
C ALA A 154 -1.03 7.23 -8.34
N VAL A 155 -2.08 7.79 -7.74
CA VAL A 155 -2.36 9.23 -7.78
C VAL A 155 -1.33 9.98 -6.95
N ILE A 156 -0.97 9.45 -5.78
CA ILE A 156 0.08 10.01 -4.93
C ILE A 156 1.40 10.09 -5.70
N LEU A 157 1.83 8.98 -6.33
CA LEU A 157 3.07 8.98 -7.10
C LEU A 157 3.01 9.94 -8.29
N TYR A 158 1.89 9.92 -9.03
CA TYR A 158 1.66 10.83 -10.15
C TYR A 158 1.79 12.30 -9.72
N ASP A 159 1.19 12.68 -8.59
CA ASP A 159 1.21 14.04 -8.07
C ASP A 159 2.58 14.49 -7.56
N LEU A 160 3.38 13.56 -7.02
CA LEU A 160 4.75 13.82 -6.59
C LEU A 160 5.71 13.99 -7.78
N GLU A 161 5.47 13.24 -8.85
CA GLU A 161 6.34 13.22 -10.02
C GLU A 161 6.00 14.30 -11.05
N LYS A 162 4.70 14.63 -11.22
CA LYS A 162 4.26 15.59 -12.23
C LYS A 162 4.94 16.96 -12.00
N LYS A 163 5.58 17.46 -13.03
CA LYS A 163 6.15 18.81 -13.10
C LYS A 163 5.76 19.43 -14.44
#